data_AF-A0A7J9T9L7-F1
#
_entry.id   AF-A0A7J9T9L7-F1
#
_cell.length_a   1.000
_cell.length_b   1.000
_cell.length_c   1.000
_cell.angle_alpha   90.00
_cell.angle_beta   90.00
_cell.angle_gamma   90.00
#
_symmetry.space_group_name_H-M   'P 1'
#
loop_
_entity.id
_entity.type
_entity.pdbx_description
1 polymer ?
#
loop_
_entity_poly.entity_id
_entity_poly.type
_entity_poly.pdbx_seq_one_letter_code
_entity_poly.pdbx_strand_id
1 'polypeptide(L)'
;MERKIKILVIGVMIAAITFGVIIVGIIVGGFALFNFTVQEESSVGTSYDVVESSVGTSYDVVESSVGISYDVVCTQGAAENLTGMERVNVHGTVWNTGDEELKNITVTLIFTDTAHDRVVRKTVVEGVDLLPDGAASVVFDAEYLRELTIPKTSVNETIQVDWVEDGQLKTLTSR
;
A
#
# COMPACT_ATOMS: atom_id res chain seq x y z
N MET A 1 82.35 -2.85 4.89
CA MET A 1 81.24 -2.38 4.03
C MET A 1 80.02 -3.32 4.09
N GLU A 2 80.21 -4.64 4.32
CA GLU A 2 79.13 -5.65 4.33
C GLU A 2 78.08 -5.53 5.44
N ARG A 3 78.42 -5.02 6.64
CA ARG A 3 77.45 -4.90 7.75
C ARG A 3 76.30 -3.93 7.45
N LYS A 4 76.56 -2.87 6.67
CA LYS A 4 75.53 -1.89 6.29
C LYS A 4 74.53 -2.46 5.27
N ILE A 5 75.00 -3.35 4.39
CA ILE A 5 74.18 -4.00 3.37
C ILE A 5 73.21 -5.01 4.02
N LYS A 6 73.67 -5.79 5.01
CA LYS A 6 72.81 -6.76 5.71
C LYS A 6 71.65 -6.08 6.46
N ILE A 7 71.90 -4.94 7.10
CA ILE A 7 70.86 -4.15 7.79
C ILE A 7 69.86 -3.56 6.79
N LEU A 8 70.34 -3.07 5.64
CA LEU A 8 69.49 -2.54 4.58
C LEU A 8 68.55 -3.62 4.01
N VAL A 9 69.07 -4.83 3.75
CA VAL A 9 68.28 -5.94 3.21
C VAL A 9 67.24 -6.45 4.21
N ILE A 10 67.58 -6.51 5.51
CA ILE A 10 66.63 -6.89 6.57
C ILE A 10 65.54 -5.81 6.72
N GLY A 11 65.90 -4.53 6.67
CA GLY A 11 64.92 -3.43 6.71
C GLY A 11 63.95 -3.45 5.52
N VAL A 12 64.44 -3.76 4.32
CA VAL A 12 63.61 -3.90 3.11
C VAL A 12 62.70 -5.13 3.20
N MET A 13 63.18 -6.26 3.74
CA MET A 13 62.32 -7.44 3.98
C MET A 13 61.21 -7.16 4.99
N ILE A 14 61.51 -6.48 6.11
CA ILE A 14 60.50 -6.11 7.11
C ILE A 14 59.46 -5.16 6.49
N ALA A 15 59.90 -4.17 5.71
CA ALA A 15 59.01 -3.26 4.99
C ALA A 15 58.09 -4.02 4.02
N ALA A 16 58.63 -4.97 3.25
CA ALA A 16 57.85 -5.78 2.31
C ALA A 16 56.80 -6.65 3.02
N ILE A 17 57.14 -7.23 4.19
CA ILE A 17 56.19 -7.99 5.02
C ILE A 17 55.07 -7.08 5.53
N THR A 18 55.40 -5.89 6.05
CA THR A 18 54.39 -4.94 6.53
C THR A 18 53.45 -4.47 5.40
N PHE A 19 53.96 -4.20 4.19
CA PHE A 19 53.10 -3.86 3.05
C PHE A 19 52.21 -5.03 2.62
N GLY A 20 52.73 -6.27 2.65
CA GLY A 20 51.94 -7.47 2.36
C GLY A 20 50.79 -7.69 3.36
N VAL A 21 51.03 -7.51 4.66
CA VAL A 21 49.98 -7.64 5.70
C VAL A 21 48.93 -6.54 5.59
N ILE A 22 49.34 -5.31 5.24
CA ILE A 22 48.39 -4.20 4.99
C ILE A 22 47.50 -4.51 3.77
N ILE A 23 48.05 -5.04 2.68
CA ILE A 23 47.26 -5.38 1.48
C ILE A 23 46.29 -6.53 1.75
N VAL A 24 46.71 -7.58 2.45
CA VAL A 24 45.80 -8.68 2.84
C VAL A 24 44.74 -8.19 3.83
N GLY A 25 45.09 -7.29 4.76
CA GLY A 25 44.14 -6.63 5.66
C GLY A 25 43.14 -5.74 4.93
N ILE A 26 43.53 -5.07 3.83
CA ILE A 26 42.62 -4.29 2.97
C ILE A 26 41.76 -5.21 2.10
N ILE A 27 42.24 -6.37 1.65
CA ILE A 27 41.42 -7.30 0.86
C ILE A 27 40.42 -8.03 1.76
N VAL A 28 40.83 -8.51 2.94
CA VAL A 28 39.94 -9.21 3.89
C VAL A 28 39.06 -8.22 4.65
N GLY A 29 39.61 -7.10 5.11
CA GLY A 29 38.88 -6.01 5.76
C GLY A 29 38.04 -5.20 4.78
N GLY A 30 38.45 -5.08 3.52
CA GLY A 30 37.67 -4.50 2.44
C GLY A 30 36.60 -5.43 1.90
N PHE A 31 36.77 -6.76 1.95
CA PHE A 31 35.69 -7.72 1.67
C PHE A 31 34.69 -7.81 2.84
N ALA A 32 35.16 -7.62 4.07
CA ALA A 32 34.29 -7.39 5.23
C ALA A 32 33.59 -6.02 5.14
N LEU A 33 34.28 -4.96 4.68
CA LEU A 33 33.65 -3.68 4.39
C LEU A 33 32.68 -3.80 3.21
N PHE A 34 32.96 -4.59 2.18
CA PHE A 34 32.06 -4.81 1.03
C PHE A 34 30.82 -5.61 1.45
N ASN A 35 30.95 -6.55 2.39
CA ASN A 35 29.80 -7.20 3.01
C ASN A 35 29.08 -6.31 4.05
N PHE A 36 29.73 -5.26 4.57
CA PHE A 36 29.14 -4.31 5.53
C PHE A 36 28.67 -2.99 4.87
N THR A 37 29.03 -2.72 3.62
CA THR A 37 28.57 -1.59 2.79
C THR A 37 27.69 -2.02 1.63
N VAL A 38 27.37 -3.32 1.52
CA VAL A 38 26.13 -3.79 0.86
C VAL A 38 25.00 -3.83 1.92
N GLN A 39 24.87 -2.74 2.66
CA GLN A 39 23.64 -2.40 3.37
C GLN A 39 23.52 -0.87 3.39
N GLU A 40 22.54 -0.40 2.61
CA GLU A 40 21.87 0.90 2.65
C GLU A 40 22.68 2.19 2.42
N GLU A 41 22.91 2.52 1.15
CA GLU A 41 22.76 3.90 0.68
C GLU A 41 22.09 3.85 -0.70
N SER A 42 20.75 3.88 -0.75
CA SER A 42 20.06 4.56 -1.85
C SER A 42 18.60 4.83 -1.50
N SER A 43 18.32 6.12 -1.41
CA SER A 43 17.07 6.77 -1.04
C SER A 43 16.71 6.68 0.44
N VAL A 44 16.70 7.84 1.09
CA VAL A 44 15.59 8.21 1.97
C VAL A 44 14.32 8.20 1.09
N GLY A 45 13.91 7.02 0.65
CA GLY A 45 12.53 6.71 0.53
C GLY A 45 12.13 6.45 1.96
N THR A 46 11.45 7.40 2.59
CA THR A 46 10.48 6.99 3.58
C THR A 46 9.45 6.14 2.83
N SER A 47 9.81 4.88 2.56
CA SER A 47 8.87 3.81 2.30
C SER A 47 8.20 3.60 3.63
N TYR A 48 7.28 4.51 3.94
CA TYR A 48 6.16 4.19 4.78
C TYR A 48 5.43 3.11 4.01
N ASP A 49 5.86 1.86 4.16
CA ASP A 49 5.00 0.71 3.88
C ASP A 49 3.95 0.66 4.99
N VAL A 50 3.17 1.73 5.04
CA VAL A 50 1.84 1.71 5.63
C VAL A 50 1.02 1.03 4.55
N VAL A 51 1.02 -0.30 4.59
CA VAL A 51 -0.11 -1.07 4.09
C VAL A 51 -1.25 -0.73 5.04
N GLU A 52 -1.92 0.39 4.78
CA GLU A 52 -3.23 0.66 5.36
C GLU A 52 -4.20 -0.27 4.64
N SER A 53 -4.33 -1.48 5.18
CA SER A 53 -5.50 -2.32 4.96
C SER A 53 -6.55 -1.83 5.95
N SER A 54 -7.33 -0.83 5.55
CA SER A 54 -8.59 -0.57 6.23
C SER A 54 -9.51 -1.74 5.89
N VAL A 55 -9.67 -2.65 6.86
CA VAL A 55 -10.78 -3.59 6.87
C VAL A 55 -11.99 -2.80 7.34
N GLY A 56 -12.87 -2.45 6.40
CA GLY A 56 -14.16 -1.83 6.69
C GLY A 56 -14.95 -2.77 7.60
N THR A 57 -15.32 -2.30 8.78
CA THR A 57 -16.19 -3.05 9.69
C THR A 57 -17.62 -3.02 9.16
N SER A 58 -18.33 -4.14 9.22
CA SER A 58 -19.74 -4.26 8.83
C SER A 58 -20.60 -3.35 9.69
N TYR A 59 -21.44 -2.53 9.06
CA TYR A 59 -22.48 -1.78 9.75
C TYR A 59 -23.84 -2.33 9.32
N ASP A 60 -24.57 -2.92 10.27
CA ASP A 60 -26.00 -3.14 10.13
C ASP A 60 -26.71 -1.82 10.39
N VAL A 61 -27.27 -1.20 9.35
CA VAL A 61 -28.29 -0.16 9.55
C VAL A 61 -29.63 -0.86 9.66
N VAL A 62 -30.03 -1.14 10.91
CA VAL A 62 -31.35 -1.71 11.22
C VAL A 62 -32.34 -0.57 11.46
N GLU A 63 -32.79 0.08 10.38
CA GLU A 63 -34.08 0.76 10.38
C GLU A 63 -34.80 0.34 9.10
N SER A 64 -35.91 -0.40 9.25
CA SER A 64 -36.72 -1.10 8.22
C SER A 64 -36.35 -2.57 7.96
N SER A 65 -37.23 -3.32 7.29
CA SER A 65 -37.03 -4.69 6.77
C SER A 65 -35.81 -4.84 5.86
N VAL A 66 -35.17 -3.72 5.52
CA VAL A 66 -33.98 -3.65 4.68
C VAL A 66 -32.72 -3.71 5.54
N GLY A 67 -31.92 -4.76 5.34
CA GLY A 67 -30.56 -4.87 5.84
C GLY A 67 -29.57 -4.78 4.69
N ILE A 68 -28.64 -3.83 4.73
CA ILE A 68 -27.54 -3.76 3.77
C ILE A 68 -26.25 -3.99 4.55
N SER A 69 -25.50 -5.00 4.14
CA SER A 69 -24.17 -5.28 4.64
C SER A 69 -23.15 -5.16 3.52
N TYR A 70 -21.93 -4.79 3.90
CA TYR A 70 -20.82 -4.72 2.97
C TYR A 70 -19.50 -5.05 3.68
N ASP A 71 -18.55 -5.53 2.88
CA ASP A 71 -17.14 -5.70 3.25
C ASP A 71 -16.30 -4.95 2.23
N VAL A 72 -15.37 -4.13 2.70
CA VAL A 72 -14.52 -3.28 1.86
C VAL A 72 -13.10 -3.33 2.37
N VAL A 73 -12.18 -3.61 1.45
CA VAL A 73 -10.75 -3.61 1.68
C VAL A 73 -10.12 -2.58 0.76
N CYS A 74 -9.48 -1.57 1.36
CA CYS A 74 -8.64 -0.62 0.65
C CYS A 74 -7.18 -1.06 0.72
N THR A 75 -6.43 -0.89 -0.37
CA THR A 75 -4.98 -1.06 -0.41
C THR A 75 -4.38 0.15 -1.09
N GLN A 76 -3.51 0.85 -0.36
CA GLN A 76 -2.84 2.04 -0.87
C GLN A 76 -1.37 2.07 -0.50
N GLY A 77 -0.60 2.69 -1.38
CA GLY A 77 0.77 3.05 -1.06
C GLY A 77 1.80 1.94 -1.20
N ALA A 78 1.45 0.88 -1.90
CA ALA A 78 2.42 0.13 -2.67
C ALA A 78 2.97 1.08 -3.75
N ALA A 79 4.21 1.52 -3.59
CA ALA A 79 4.92 2.22 -4.66
C ALA A 79 5.11 1.21 -5.80
N GLU A 80 4.21 1.23 -6.78
CA GLU A 80 4.52 0.61 -8.05
C GLU A 80 5.74 1.35 -8.60
N ASN A 81 6.70 0.59 -9.11
CA ASN A 81 8.06 1.01 -9.44
C ASN A 81 8.13 1.98 -10.65
N LEU A 82 7.16 2.90 -10.78
CA LEU A 82 6.88 3.68 -11.97
C LEU A 82 6.43 5.12 -11.58
N THR A 83 7.25 6.09 -11.97
CA THR A 83 6.82 7.45 -12.36
C THR A 83 6.29 8.44 -11.30
N GLY A 84 6.39 8.14 -10.00
CA GLY A 84 5.91 9.08 -8.96
C GLY A 84 4.39 9.12 -8.82
N MET A 85 3.72 8.03 -9.23
CA MET A 85 2.29 7.81 -9.04
C MET A 85 2.07 6.74 -7.98
N GLU A 86 0.94 6.83 -7.29
CA GLU A 86 0.46 5.87 -6.30
C GLU A 86 -0.92 5.37 -6.72
N ARG A 87 -1.16 4.07 -6.49
CA ARG A 87 -2.43 3.41 -6.74
C ARG A 87 -3.17 3.17 -5.43
N VAL A 88 -4.44 3.52 -5.42
CA VAL A 88 -5.41 3.20 -4.36
C VAL A 88 -6.41 2.22 -4.96
N ASN A 89 -6.38 0.98 -4.49
CA ASN A 89 -7.29 -0.07 -4.91
C ASN A 89 -8.32 -0.33 -3.82
N VAL A 90 -9.58 -0.43 -4.20
CA VAL A 90 -10.67 -0.82 -3.33
C VAL A 90 -11.32 -2.07 -3.92
N HIS A 91 -11.38 -3.11 -3.11
CA HIS A 91 -12.15 -4.32 -3.38
C HIS A 91 -13.27 -4.40 -2.36
N GLY A 92 -14.47 -4.76 -2.78
CA GLY A 92 -15.56 -4.93 -1.84
C GLY A 92 -16.69 -5.79 -2.33
N THR A 93 -17.57 -6.13 -1.40
CA THR A 93 -18.78 -6.89 -1.65
C THR A 93 -19.94 -6.24 -0.92
N VAL A 94 -21.11 -6.14 -1.55
CA VAL A 94 -22.38 -5.72 -0.93
C VAL A 94 -23.38 -6.87 -1.00
N TRP A 95 -24.15 -7.07 0.06
CA TRP A 95 -25.27 -8.02 0.08
C TRP A 95 -26.41 -7.50 0.94
N ASN A 96 -27.60 -8.02 0.65
CA ASN A 96 -28.84 -7.69 1.35
C ASN A 96 -29.03 -8.68 2.50
N THR A 97 -28.98 -8.23 3.75
CA THR A 97 -29.28 -9.01 4.96
C THR A 97 -30.74 -8.87 5.43
N GLY A 98 -31.53 -8.04 4.74
CA GLY A 98 -32.96 -7.87 4.99
C GLY A 98 -33.82 -9.00 4.43
N ASP A 99 -35.09 -9.01 4.81
CA ASP A 99 -36.09 -10.00 4.41
C ASP A 99 -36.83 -9.63 3.12
N GLU A 100 -36.63 -8.42 2.61
CA GLU A 100 -37.19 -7.93 1.35
C GLU A 100 -36.13 -7.78 0.24
N GLU A 101 -36.55 -7.97 -1.01
CA GLU A 101 -35.67 -7.77 -2.18
C GLU A 101 -35.33 -6.29 -2.37
N LEU A 102 -34.03 -5.99 -2.48
CA LEU A 102 -33.54 -4.66 -2.78
C LEU A 102 -33.42 -4.46 -4.28
N LYS A 103 -34.05 -3.40 -4.80
CA LYS A 103 -34.11 -3.14 -6.24
C LYS A 103 -33.27 -1.96 -6.66
N ASN A 104 -32.72 -2.08 -7.87
CA ASN A 104 -31.99 -1.02 -8.55
C ASN A 104 -30.83 -0.44 -7.70
N ILE A 105 -30.08 -1.33 -7.04
CA ILE A 105 -28.93 -1.01 -6.22
C ILE A 105 -27.86 -0.36 -7.09
N THR A 106 -27.34 0.76 -6.58
CA THR A 106 -26.18 1.47 -7.14
C THR A 106 -25.14 1.61 -6.04
N VAL A 107 -23.91 1.21 -6.31
CA VAL A 107 -22.78 1.36 -5.39
C VAL A 107 -21.82 2.38 -5.96
N THR A 108 -21.54 3.42 -5.19
CA THR A 108 -20.58 4.48 -5.53
C THR A 108 -19.49 4.54 -4.48
N LEU A 109 -18.23 4.43 -4.93
CA LEU A 109 -17.06 4.69 -4.11
C LEU A 109 -16.64 6.15 -4.23
N ILE A 110 -16.37 6.77 -3.08
CA ILE A 110 -15.95 8.15 -2.96
C ILE A 110 -14.54 8.17 -2.37
N PHE A 111 -13.56 8.55 -3.19
CA PHE A 111 -12.18 8.75 -2.79
C PHE A 111 -11.99 10.22 -2.42
N THR A 112 -11.60 10.48 -1.17
CA THR A 112 -11.27 11.81 -0.67
C THR A 112 -9.76 11.90 -0.46
N ASP A 113 -9.10 12.60 -1.37
CA ASP A 113 -7.66 12.80 -1.42
C ASP A 113 -7.32 14.21 -0.96
N THR A 114 -7.21 14.39 0.36
CA THR A 114 -6.94 15.68 0.99
C THR A 114 -5.61 16.27 0.56
N ALA A 115 -4.62 15.44 0.21
CA ALA A 115 -3.30 15.90 -0.19
C ALA A 115 -3.30 16.62 -1.54
N HIS A 116 -4.23 16.27 -2.42
CA HIS A 116 -4.40 16.91 -3.74
C HIS A 116 -5.68 17.75 -3.84
N ASP A 117 -6.36 18.01 -2.72
CA ASP A 117 -7.67 18.70 -2.66
C ASP A 117 -8.68 18.14 -3.68
N ARG A 118 -8.78 16.81 -3.74
CA ARG A 118 -9.55 16.11 -4.77
C ARG A 118 -10.54 15.12 -4.19
N VAL A 119 -11.74 15.12 -4.76
CA VAL A 119 -12.76 14.11 -4.50
C VAL A 119 -13.11 13.41 -5.81
N VAL A 120 -12.93 12.09 -5.86
CA VAL A 120 -13.26 11.25 -7.02
C VAL A 120 -14.41 10.33 -6.66
N ARG A 121 -15.47 10.33 -7.46
CA ARG A 121 -16.63 9.44 -7.30
C ARG A 121 -16.65 8.43 -8.43
N LYS A 122 -16.81 7.16 -8.11
CA LYS A 122 -16.87 6.06 -9.08
C LYS A 122 -18.06 5.17 -8.77
N THR A 123 -19.03 5.17 -9.68
CA THR A 123 -20.10 4.16 -9.68
C THR A 123 -19.50 2.84 -10.15
N VAL A 124 -19.56 1.83 -9.28
CA VAL A 124 -18.95 0.50 -9.50
C VAL A 124 -20.00 -0.60 -9.69
N VAL A 125 -21.23 -0.34 -9.23
CA VAL A 125 -22.41 -1.17 -9.47
C VAL A 125 -23.56 -0.24 -9.80
N GLU A 126 -24.38 -0.61 -10.79
CA GLU A 126 -25.56 0.16 -11.18
C GLU A 126 -26.68 -0.79 -11.62
N GLY A 127 -27.89 -0.55 -11.12
CA GLY A 127 -29.09 -1.26 -11.56
C GLY A 127 -29.15 -2.75 -11.21
N VAL A 128 -28.53 -3.16 -10.10
CA VAL A 128 -28.52 -4.56 -9.65
C VAL A 128 -29.61 -4.79 -8.61
N ASP A 129 -30.30 -5.92 -8.68
CA ASP A 129 -31.23 -6.34 -7.64
C ASP A 129 -30.52 -7.33 -6.69
N LEU A 130 -30.69 -7.16 -5.38
CA LEU A 130 -30.12 -8.03 -4.34
C LEU A 130 -31.23 -8.80 -3.62
N LEU A 131 -31.18 -10.13 -3.74
CA LEU A 131 -32.11 -11.04 -3.09
C LEU A 131 -31.99 -10.99 -1.56
N PRO A 132 -33.10 -11.20 -0.84
CA PRO A 132 -33.12 -11.16 0.63
C PRO A 132 -32.25 -12.25 1.27
N ASP A 133 -32.03 -12.11 2.58
CA ASP A 133 -31.36 -13.08 3.46
C ASP A 133 -29.92 -13.45 3.05
N GLY A 134 -29.23 -12.56 2.33
CA GLY A 134 -27.88 -12.76 1.84
C GLY A 134 -27.79 -13.79 0.70
N ALA A 135 -28.92 -14.11 0.05
CA ALA A 135 -28.97 -15.12 -1.02
C ALA A 135 -28.17 -14.70 -2.26
N ALA A 136 -27.92 -13.40 -2.45
CA ALA A 136 -27.07 -12.86 -3.49
C ALA A 136 -26.17 -11.74 -2.95
N SER A 137 -24.99 -11.62 -3.55
CA SER A 137 -24.05 -10.54 -3.29
C SER A 137 -23.48 -10.01 -4.61
N VAL A 138 -23.01 -8.77 -4.57
CA VAL A 138 -22.31 -8.13 -5.69
C VAL A 138 -20.91 -7.75 -5.25
N VAL A 139 -19.92 -8.26 -5.98
CA VAL A 139 -18.50 -7.93 -5.80
C VAL A 139 -18.16 -6.76 -6.73
N PHE A 140 -17.34 -5.83 -6.26
CA PHE A 140 -16.89 -4.69 -7.02
C PHE A 140 -15.42 -4.36 -6.76
N ASP A 141 -14.81 -3.69 -7.75
CA ASP A 141 -13.45 -3.22 -7.71
C ASP A 141 -13.37 -1.79 -8.23
N ALA A 142 -12.51 -0.97 -7.61
CA ALA A 142 -12.15 0.33 -8.13
C ALA A 142 -10.70 0.68 -7.88
N GLU A 143 -10.17 1.48 -8.79
CA GLU A 143 -8.82 2.01 -8.73
C GLU A 143 -8.85 3.54 -8.76
N TYR A 144 -8.05 4.19 -7.94
CA TYR A 144 -7.75 5.62 -8.05
C TYR A 144 -6.24 5.83 -8.12
N LEU A 145 -5.77 6.44 -9.22
CA LEU A 145 -4.37 6.81 -9.42
C LEU A 145 -4.17 8.27 -9.04
N ARG A 146 -3.16 8.54 -8.21
CA ARG A 146 -2.77 9.88 -7.79
C ARG A 146 -1.26 10.07 -7.81
N GLU A 147 -0.80 11.30 -7.71
CA GLU A 147 0.63 11.60 -7.54
C GLU A 147 1.11 11.18 -6.14
N LEU A 148 2.36 10.76 -6.04
CA LEU A 148 2.97 10.37 -4.76
C LEU A 148 3.20 11.60 -3.89
N THR A 149 2.78 11.53 -2.63
CA THR A 149 2.98 12.62 -1.66
C THR A 149 4.17 12.35 -0.75
N ILE A 150 4.99 13.38 -0.44
CA ILE A 150 6.09 13.31 0.54
C ILE A 150 5.89 14.42 1.59
N PRO A 151 5.65 14.11 2.89
CA PRO A 151 5.52 12.76 3.44
C PRO A 151 4.29 12.02 2.88
N LYS A 152 4.28 10.68 2.97
CA LYS A 152 3.18 9.86 2.49
C LYS A 152 1.89 10.23 3.23
N THR A 153 0.80 10.35 2.49
CA THR A 153 -0.55 10.59 2.98
C THR A 153 -1.45 9.41 2.61
N SER A 154 -2.64 9.29 3.17
CA SER A 154 -3.64 8.30 2.74
C SER A 154 -4.82 8.98 2.04
N VAL A 155 -5.45 8.25 1.13
CA VAL A 155 -6.78 8.56 0.59
C VAL A 155 -7.82 7.92 1.51
N ASN A 156 -8.88 8.65 1.80
CA ASN A 156 -10.04 8.09 2.49
C ASN A 156 -11.06 7.59 1.48
N GLU A 157 -11.52 6.37 1.66
CA GLU A 157 -12.65 5.78 0.95
C GLU A 157 -13.95 5.96 1.73
N THR A 158 -15.06 6.01 1.01
CA THR A 158 -16.41 5.99 1.56
C THR A 158 -17.27 5.26 0.54
N ILE A 159 -18.06 4.32 1.02
CA ILE A 159 -19.06 3.62 0.20
C ILE A 159 -20.40 4.32 0.34
N GLN A 160 -21.03 4.58 -0.80
CA GLN A 160 -22.42 5.01 -0.88
C GLN A 160 -23.21 3.93 -1.60
N VAL A 161 -24.28 3.44 -0.98
CA VAL A 161 -25.21 2.46 -1.56
C VAL A 161 -26.56 3.14 -1.68
N ASP A 162 -27.06 3.23 -2.91
CA ASP A 162 -28.37 3.78 -3.23
C ASP A 162 -29.30 2.65 -3.68
N TRP A 163 -30.56 2.67 -3.25
CA TRP A 163 -31.57 1.69 -3.63
C TRP A 163 -32.96 2.31 -3.74
N VAL A 164 -33.88 1.58 -4.37
CA VAL A 164 -35.29 1.99 -4.44
C VAL A 164 -36.12 1.09 -3.52
N GLU A 165 -36.83 1.72 -2.61
CA GLU A 165 -37.78 1.09 -1.68
C GLU A 165 -39.11 1.86 -1.77
N ASP A 166 -40.22 1.16 -2.00
CA ASP A 166 -41.55 1.77 -2.19
C ASP A 166 -41.59 2.91 -3.22
N GLY A 167 -40.75 2.83 -4.26
CA GLY A 167 -40.62 3.86 -5.29
C GLY A 167 -39.87 5.12 -4.86
N GLN A 168 -39.28 5.13 -3.66
CA GLN A 168 -38.42 6.20 -3.16
C GLN A 168 -36.95 5.79 -3.20
N LEU A 169 -36.09 6.72 -3.63
CA LEU A 169 -34.63 6.54 -3.54
C LEU A 169 -34.20 6.68 -2.07
N LYS A 170 -33.46 5.68 -1.60
CA LYS A 170 -32.80 5.65 -0.29
C LYS A 170 -31.30 5.60 -0.49
N THR A 171 -30.56 6.12 0.48
CA THR A 171 -29.10 6.20 0.44
C THR A 171 -28.52 5.81 1.79
N LEU A 172 -27.53 4.93 1.74
CA LEU A 172 -26.65 4.59 2.85
C LEU A 172 -25.27 5.12 2.49
N THR A 173 -24.60 5.78 3.43
CA THR A 173 -23.22 6.23 3.26
C THR A 173 -22.43 5.81 4.47
N SER A 174 -21.27 5.19 4.25
CA SER A 174 -20.44 4.70 5.34
C SER A 174 -18.97 4.64 4.96
N ARG A 175 -18.12 4.67 5.99
CA ARG A 175 -16.65 4.74 5.90
C ARG A 175 -16.03 3.46 6.41
#